data_AF-I4YS91-F1
#
_entry.id   AF-I4YS91-F1
#
_cell.length_a   1.000
_cell.length_b   1.000
_cell.length_c   1.000
_cell.angle_alpha   90.00
_cell.angle_beta   90.00
_cell.angle_gamma   90.00
#
_symmetry.space_group_name_H-M   'P 1'
#
loop_
_entity.id
_entity.type
_entity.pdbx_description
1 polymer ?
#
loop_
_entity_poly.entity_id
_entity_poly.type
_entity_poly.pdbx_seq_one_letter_code
_entity_poly.pdbx_strand_id
1 'polypeptide(L)' 'MSSAKQYIVRRNLRARFGNISEMTLWRWERDKKLSFPRAIAINGRKYYDLAEIEEWERTRAAAGQIHLRE' A
#
# COMPACT_ATOMS: atom_id res chain seq x y z
N MET A 1 11.68 -17.78 -13.55
CA MET A 1 11.79 -16.54 -14.34
C MET A 1 11.83 -15.39 -13.36
N SER A 2 12.87 -14.57 -13.38
CA SER A 2 13.00 -13.42 -12.48
C SER A 2 11.88 -12.43 -12.76
N SER A 3 10.88 -12.37 -11.88
CA SER A 3 9.81 -11.38 -11.98
C SER A 3 10.43 -9.99 -11.80
N ALA A 4 10.26 -9.11 -12.78
CA ALA A 4 10.74 -7.74 -12.67
C ALA A 4 10.00 -7.06 -11.50
N LYS A 5 10.75 -6.44 -10.57
CA LYS A 5 10.13 -5.67 -9.49
C LYS A 5 9.32 -4.53 -10.08
N GLN A 6 7.99 -4.59 -9.90
CA GLN A 6 7.08 -3.54 -10.31
C GLN A 6 6.90 -2.56 -9.16
N TYR A 7 6.98 -1.28 -9.48
CA TYR A 7 6.80 -0.22 -8.51
C TYR A 7 5.56 0.61 -8.85
N ILE A 8 4.80 0.97 -7.82
CA ILE A 8 3.65 1.86 -7.93
C ILE A 8 3.96 3.19 -7.26
N VAL A 9 3.69 4.28 -7.97
CA VAL A 9 3.83 5.63 -7.42
C VAL A 9 2.73 5.90 -6.40
N ARG A 10 3.05 6.70 -5.37
CA ARG A 10 2.12 7.13 -4.32
C ARG A 10 0.75 7.57 -4.82
N ARG A 11 0.69 8.36 -5.90
CA ARG A 11 -0.58 8.84 -6.46
C ARG A 11 -1.47 7.69 -6.94
N ASN A 12 -0.86 6.73 -7.64
CA ASN A 12 -1.58 5.58 -8.19
C ASN A 12 -1.96 4.59 -7.09
N LEU A 13 -1.10 4.43 -6.08
CA LEU A 13 -1.39 3.64 -4.89
C LEU A 13 -2.63 4.16 -4.14
N ARG A 14 -2.71 5.48 -3.95
CA ARG A 14 -3.88 6.11 -3.32
C ARG A 14 -5.16 5.86 -4.13
N ALA A 15 -5.08 5.99 -5.45
CA ALA A 15 -6.20 5.73 -6.35
C ALA A 15 -6.67 4.27 -6.27
N ARG A 16 -5.75 3.30 -6.21
CA ARG A 16 -6.05 1.87 -6.05
C ARG A 16 -6.91 1.58 -4.81
N PHE A 17 -6.64 2.26 -3.68
CA PHE A 17 -7.40 2.10 -2.44
C PHE A 17 -8.65 3.00 -2.34
N GLY A 18 -9.22 3.45 -3.45
CA GLY A 18 -10.42 4.32 -3.44
C GLY A 18 -10.10 5.80 -3.25
N ASN A 19 -8.97 6.25 -3.79
CA ASN A 19 -8.49 7.64 -3.72
C ASN A 19 -8.31 8.18 -2.28
N ILE A 20 -7.71 7.38 -1.40
CA ILE A 20 -7.45 7.77 -0.01
C ILE A 20 -6.62 9.07 0.09
N SER A 21 -6.83 9.81 1.17
CA SER A 21 -6.06 11.02 1.47
C SER A 21 -4.59 10.72 1.80
N GLU A 22 -3.75 11.73 1.58
CA GLU A 22 -2.32 11.69 1.92
C GLU A 22 -2.06 11.39 3.39
N MET A 23 -2.92 11.92 4.26
CA MET A 23 -2.89 11.67 5.71
C MET A 23 -3.15 10.20 6.05
N THR A 24 -4.04 9.53 5.33
CA THR A 24 -4.34 8.10 5.54
C THR A 24 -3.12 7.25 5.21
N LEU A 25 -2.50 7.51 4.05
CA LEU A 25 -1.27 6.81 3.67
C LEU A 25 -0.14 7.09 4.66
N TRP A 26 0.03 8.35 5.10
CA TRP A 26 1.02 8.70 6.11
C TRP A 26 0.81 7.99 7.45
N ARG A 27 -0.45 7.80 7.87
CA ARG A 27 -0.78 6.99 9.06
C ARG A 27 -0.35 5.54 8.86
N TRP A 28 -0.63 4.95 7.70
CA TRP A 28 -0.21 3.59 7.39
C TRP A 28 1.30 3.42 7.40
N GLU A 29 2.04 4.36 6.80
CA GLU A 29 3.51 4.37 6.81
C GLU A 29 4.10 4.44 8.24
N ARG A 30 3.38 5.01 9.21
CA ARG A 30 3.84 5.18 10.59
C ARG A 30 3.32 4.14 11.57
N ASP A 31 2.20 3.52 11.26
CA ASP A 31 1.58 2.53 12.13
C ASP A 31 2.28 1.18 11.97
N LYS A 32 3.15 0.86 12.93
CA LYS A 32 3.89 -0.41 12.97
C LYS A 32 2.97 -1.63 13.09
N LYS A 33 1.74 -1.47 13.60
CA LYS A 33 0.79 -2.59 13.69
C LYS A 33 0.25 -2.98 12.33
N LEU A 34 0.32 -2.07 11.35
CA LEU A 34 -0.15 -2.33 10.00
C LEU A 34 0.89 -3.05 9.16
N SER A 35 2.15 -3.12 9.58
CA SER A 35 3.26 -3.67 8.77
C SER A 35 3.20 -3.22 7.30
N PHE A 36 2.90 -1.93 7.09
CA PHE A 36 2.76 -1.38 5.75
C PHE A 36 4.13 -1.34 5.04
N PRO A 37 4.19 -1.66 3.73
CA PRO A 37 5.45 -1.67 2.97
C PRO A 37 6.15 -0.32 2.97
N ARG A 38 7.48 -0.35 3.01
CA ARG A 38 8.30 0.87 3.09
C ARG A 38 8.42 1.52 1.72
N ALA A 39 8.14 2.82 1.66
CA ALA A 39 8.33 3.60 0.44
C ALA A 39 9.82 3.74 0.07
N ILE A 40 10.13 3.63 -1.21
CA ILE A 40 11.41 3.99 -1.81
C ILE A 40 11.27 5.39 -2.40
N ALA A 41 12.13 6.31 -1.97
CA ALA A 41 12.17 7.67 -2.52
C ALA A 41 13.16 7.73 -3.69
N ILE A 42 12.66 7.96 -4.90
CA ILE A 42 13.49 8.16 -6.11
C ILE A 42 13.15 9.55 -6.66
N ASN A 43 14.14 10.44 -6.69
CA ASN A 43 14.00 11.81 -7.18
C ASN A 43 12.83 12.58 -6.51
N GLY A 44 12.71 12.46 -5.18
CA GLY A 44 11.65 13.09 -4.38
C GLY A 44 10.25 12.46 -4.52
N ARG A 45 10.08 11.44 -5.38
CA ARG A 45 8.82 10.70 -5.53
C ARG A 45 8.88 9.41 -4.74
N LYS A 46 7.78 9.10 -4.03
CA LYS A 46 7.62 7.84 -3.29
C LYS A 46 7.07 6.75 -4.21
N TYR A 47 7.79 5.65 -4.26
CA TYR A 47 7.44 4.41 -4.94
C TYR A 47 7.27 3.30 -3.91
N TYR A 48 6.36 2.37 -4.18
CA TYR A 48 6.09 1.22 -3.34
C TYR A 48 6.24 -0.03 -4.20
N ASP A 49 6.82 -1.09 -3.65
CA ASP A 49 6.87 -2.37 -4.34
C ASP A 49 5.45 -2.92 -4.46
N LEU A 50 5.06 -3.25 -5.68
CA LEU A 50 3.70 -3.70 -5.96
C LEU A 50 3.41 -5.05 -5.30
N ALA A 51 4.39 -5.96 -5.29
CA ALA A 51 4.20 -7.29 -4.70
C ALA A 51 4.03 -7.19 -3.18
N GLU A 52 4.84 -6.36 -2.50
CA GLU A 52 4.68 -6.14 -1.06
C GLU A 52 3.31 -5.53 -0.72
N ILE A 53 2.80 -4.59 -1.55
CA ILE A 53 1.47 -4.01 -1.39
C ILE A 53 0.38 -5.06 -1.57
N GLU A 54 0.51 -5.95 -2.53
CA GLU A 54 -0.44 -7.04 -2.78
C GLU A 54 -0.43 -8.10 -1.67
N GLU A 55 0.74 -8.40 -1.11
CA GLU A 55 0.87 -9.25 0.07
C GLU A 55 0.23 -8.61 1.31
N TRP A 56 0.45 -7.31 1.49
CA TRP A 56 -0.19 -6.54 2.56
C TRP A 56 -1.71 -6.50 2.42
N GLU A 57 -2.20 -6.25 1.19
CA GLU A 57 -3.62 -6.24 0.85
C GLU A 57 -4.27 -7.60 1.14
N ARG A 58 -3.62 -8.71 0.76
CA ARG A 58 -4.10 -10.08 1.07
C ARG A 58 -4.17 -10.34 2.57
N THR A 59 -3.16 -9.92 3.32
CA THR A 59 -3.14 -10.05 4.79
C THR A 59 -4.27 -9.27 5.44
N ARG A 60 -4.58 -8.08 4.89
CA ARG A 60 -5.65 -7.20 5.38
C ARG A 60 -7.04 -7.61 4.92
N ALA A 61 -7.19 -8.17 3.72
CA ALA A 61 -8.45 -8.75 3.26
C ALA A 61 -8.85 -9.94 4.15
N ALA A 62 -7.88 -10.77 4.56
CA ALA A 62 -8.10 -11.83 5.53
C ALA A 62 -8.48 -11.29 6.93
N ALA A 63 -7.88 -10.18 7.37
CA ALA A 63 -8.20 -9.55 8.64
C ALA A 63 -9.46 -8.65 8.61
N GLY A 64 -9.89 -8.24 7.41
CA GLY A 64 -10.91 -7.22 7.15
C GLY A 64 -12.24 -7.77 6.62
N GLN A 65 -12.42 -9.10 6.61
CA GLN A 65 -13.70 -9.74 6.29
C GLN A 65 -14.85 -9.37 7.25
N ILE A 66 -14.60 -8.50 8.25
CA ILE A 66 -15.59 -7.97 9.20
C ILE A 66 -15.81 -6.45 8.98
N HIS A 67 -15.95 -5.93 7.75
CA HIS A 67 -16.68 -4.66 7.53
C HIS A 67 -17.06 -4.39 6.07
N LEU A 68 -17.91 -5.21 5.47
CA LEU A 68 -18.79 -4.74 4.39
C LEU A 68 -20.21 -5.13 4.79
N ARG A 69 -20.83 -4.24 5.58
CA ARG A 69 -22.28 -4.08 5.64
C ARG A 69 -22.69 -3.32 4.38
N GLU A 70 -23.59 -3.89 3.60
CA GLU A 70 -24.84 -3.23 3.18
C GLU A 70 -25.95 -4.28 3.21
#